data_AF-A0A518HV76-F1
#
_entry.id   AF-A0A518HV76-F1
#
_cell.length_a   1.000
_cell.length_b   1.000
_cell.length_c   1.000
_cell.angle_alpha   90.00
_cell.angle_beta   90.00
_cell.angle_gamma   90.00
#
_symmetry.space_group_name_H-M   'P 1'
#
loop_
_entity.id
_entity.type
_entity.pdbx_description
1 polymer ?
#
loop_
_entity_poly.entity_id
_entity_poly.type
_entity_poly.pdbx_seq_one_letter_code
_entity_poly.pdbx_strand_id
1 'polypeptide(L)'
;MNFAHFVPGLLVGGLLSVSFASQCAASIGLSEWTVTTAGKHEVSKCDAYSEEHGVCLHRAFNDAKQDEKNPVFVSHIQWWRYYKGHVVGKAKKGFFVFDERSTKVQFFTDQKKLDERIKELNLKDPLSKRMTPQDGFNQVFGAMMKKLYEQELKEIEQGTGIAKDLNPAQREAMKKSIEQYLKTLED
;
A
#
# COMPACT_ATOMS: atom_id res chain seq x y z
N MET A 1 -62.26 -36.73 -53.40
CA MET A 1 -62.79 -37.00 -52.05
C MET A 1 -61.65 -36.87 -51.05
N ASN A 2 -61.50 -35.68 -50.47
CA ASN A 2 -61.34 -35.45 -49.03
C ASN A 2 -61.33 -33.94 -48.86
N PHE A 3 -62.29 -33.49 -48.07
CA PHE A 3 -62.62 -32.10 -47.79
C PHE A 3 -61.78 -31.57 -46.64
N ALA A 4 -61.83 -30.24 -46.52
CA ALA A 4 -61.72 -29.46 -45.30
C ALA A 4 -60.29 -29.27 -44.76
N HIS A 5 -59.89 -28.13 -44.19
CA HIS A 5 -60.37 -26.75 -44.03
C HIS A 5 -59.33 -26.19 -43.04
N PHE A 6 -58.74 -25.01 -43.26
CA PHE A 6 -58.46 -23.97 -42.22
C PHE A 6 -57.56 -22.87 -42.81
N VAL A 7 -58.12 -21.73 -43.22
CA VAL A 7 -58.33 -20.45 -42.48
C VAL A 7 -57.02 -19.65 -42.28
N PRO A 8 -56.95 -18.41 -42.82
CA PRO A 8 -55.86 -17.47 -42.64
C PRO A 8 -56.08 -16.55 -41.42
N GLY A 9 -54.97 -16.01 -40.90
CA GLY A 9 -54.93 -14.86 -40.01
C GLY A 9 -54.77 -15.22 -38.54
N LEU A 10 -53.84 -14.56 -37.84
CA LEU A 10 -54.15 -13.39 -37.00
C LEU A 10 -52.98 -13.13 -36.02
N LEU A 11 -52.67 -11.83 -35.88
CA LEU A 11 -52.09 -11.14 -34.72
C LEU A 11 -50.65 -11.46 -34.25
N VAL A 12 -49.79 -10.51 -34.63
CA VAL A 12 -48.77 -9.91 -33.75
C VAL A 12 -49.35 -9.72 -32.34
N GLY A 13 -48.72 -10.34 -31.35
CA GLY A 13 -49.01 -10.17 -29.94
C GLY A 13 -47.78 -10.56 -29.14
N GLY A 14 -46.87 -9.61 -28.99
CA GLY A 14 -45.72 -9.75 -28.12
C GLY A 14 -46.10 -9.76 -26.64
N LEU A 15 -45.05 -9.95 -25.84
CA LEU A 15 -44.93 -9.95 -24.38
C LEU A 15 -44.95 -11.30 -23.68
N LEU A 16 -44.09 -11.32 -22.64
CA LEU A 16 -43.87 -12.29 -21.56
C LEU A 16 -42.75 -13.30 -21.87
N SER A 17 -41.64 -13.37 -21.14
CA SER A 17 -41.30 -12.75 -19.87
C SER A 17 -39.80 -12.63 -19.73
N VAL A 18 -39.44 -11.54 -19.06
CA VAL A 18 -38.10 -11.13 -18.65
C VAL A 18 -37.40 -12.26 -17.90
N SER A 19 -36.20 -12.64 -18.36
CA SER A 19 -35.20 -13.24 -17.46
C SER A 19 -34.18 -12.17 -17.15
N PHE A 20 -34.41 -11.52 -16.01
CA PHE A 20 -33.45 -10.71 -15.30
C PHE A 20 -32.28 -11.62 -14.90
N ALA A 21 -31.20 -11.55 -15.65
CA ALA A 21 -29.88 -11.81 -15.13
C ALA A 21 -28.96 -10.74 -15.70
N SER A 22 -29.23 -9.48 -15.33
CA SER A 22 -28.13 -8.54 -15.19
C SER A 22 -27.16 -9.19 -14.22
N GLN A 23 -26.08 -9.78 -14.71
CA GLN A 23 -24.86 -9.93 -13.95
C GLN A 23 -24.32 -8.52 -13.71
N CYS A 24 -25.02 -7.79 -12.85
CA CYS A 24 -24.50 -6.65 -12.15
C CYS A 24 -23.58 -7.24 -11.08
N ALA A 25 -22.41 -7.71 -11.50
CA ALA A 25 -21.31 -7.98 -10.60
C ALA A 25 -20.66 -6.64 -10.30
N ALA A 26 -21.22 -5.91 -9.35
CA ALA A 26 -20.47 -4.89 -8.65
C ALA A 26 -19.49 -5.62 -7.72
N SER A 27 -18.29 -5.96 -8.19
CA SER A 27 -17.19 -6.18 -7.26
C SER A 27 -16.85 -4.82 -6.68
N ILE A 28 -17.35 -4.56 -5.49
CA ILE A 28 -16.87 -3.48 -4.65
C ILE A 28 -15.38 -3.77 -4.38
N GLY A 29 -14.50 -3.24 -5.20
CA GLY A 29 -13.05 -3.24 -5.00
C GLY A 29 -12.63 -2.28 -3.88
N LEU A 30 -13.34 -2.25 -2.75
CA LEU A 30 -13.04 -1.36 -1.60
C LEU A 30 -11.98 -1.96 -0.66
N SER A 31 -11.13 -2.87 -1.15
CA SER A 31 -10.05 -3.45 -0.34
C SER A 31 -8.68 -2.84 -0.62
N GLU A 32 -8.65 -1.82 -1.47
CA GLU A 32 -7.43 -1.09 -1.79
C GLU A 32 -7.07 -0.12 -0.68
N TRP A 33 -5.80 -0.13 -0.31
CA TRP A 33 -5.24 0.85 0.60
C TRP A 33 -3.75 0.97 0.30
N THR A 34 -3.25 2.17 0.51
CA THR A 34 -1.85 2.49 0.29
C THR A 34 -1.34 3.26 1.49
N VAL A 35 -0.11 2.93 1.89
CA VAL A 35 0.59 3.53 2.99
C VAL A 35 1.92 4.06 2.49
N THR A 36 2.08 5.37 2.52
CA THR A 36 3.33 6.02 2.13
C THR A 36 4.27 6.20 3.33
N THR A 37 5.50 5.71 3.19
CA THR A 37 6.59 5.89 4.14
C THR A 37 7.23 7.27 4.01
N ALA A 38 8.00 7.70 5.01
CA ALA A 38 8.68 8.99 4.99
C ALA A 38 9.65 9.13 3.80
N GLY A 39 10.28 8.03 3.39
CA GLY A 39 11.13 7.96 2.20
C GLY A 39 10.37 7.83 0.88
N LYS A 40 9.04 8.10 0.85
CA LYS A 40 8.19 8.05 -0.36
C LYS A 40 8.12 6.66 -1.02
N HIS A 41 8.14 5.62 -0.20
CA HIS A 41 7.81 4.25 -0.62
C HIS A 41 6.39 3.92 -0.19
N GLU A 42 5.79 2.92 -0.80
CA GLU A 42 4.41 2.54 -0.52
C GLU A 42 4.31 1.08 -0.14
N VAL A 43 3.73 0.80 1.03
CA VAL A 43 3.15 -0.51 1.33
C VAL A 43 1.69 -0.44 0.91
N SER A 44 1.26 -1.24 -0.05
CA SER A 44 -0.11 -1.19 -0.53
C SER A 44 -0.70 -2.56 -0.78
N LYS A 45 -2.03 -2.61 -0.74
CA LYS A 45 -2.84 -3.58 -1.45
C LYS A 45 -3.59 -2.78 -2.52
N CYS A 46 -3.26 -2.95 -3.79
CA CYS A 46 -4.01 -2.35 -4.89
C CYS A 46 -4.12 -3.38 -6.03
N ASP A 47 -5.17 -3.28 -6.83
CA ASP A 47 -5.51 -4.24 -7.87
C ASP A 47 -4.42 -4.35 -8.94
N ALA A 48 -3.67 -3.26 -9.17
CA ALA A 48 -2.51 -3.23 -10.04
C ALA A 48 -1.41 -4.23 -9.62
N TYR A 49 -1.34 -4.64 -8.34
CA TYR A 49 -0.34 -5.58 -7.82
C TYR A 49 -0.94 -6.78 -7.08
N SER A 50 -2.22 -6.76 -6.71
CA SER A 50 -2.76 -7.67 -5.68
C SER A 50 -2.79 -9.14 -6.14
N GLU A 51 -3.05 -9.40 -7.42
CA GLU A 51 -3.07 -10.76 -7.97
C GLU A 51 -1.67 -11.40 -8.00
N GLU A 52 -0.64 -10.66 -8.43
CA GLU A 52 0.71 -11.19 -8.57
C GLU A 52 1.55 -11.08 -7.27
N HIS A 53 1.31 -10.04 -6.48
CA HIS A 53 2.19 -9.65 -5.38
C HIS A 53 1.50 -9.50 -4.03
N GLY A 54 0.16 -9.58 -3.96
CA GLY A 54 -0.58 -9.35 -2.71
C GLY A 54 -0.29 -7.98 -2.09
N VAL A 55 -0.11 -7.92 -0.77
CA VAL A 55 0.40 -6.70 -0.12
C VAL A 55 1.88 -6.56 -0.45
N CYS A 56 2.29 -5.42 -1.00
CA CYS A 56 3.64 -5.23 -1.48
C CYS A 56 4.24 -3.88 -1.08
N LEU A 57 5.56 -3.83 -1.03
CA LEU A 57 6.35 -2.60 -0.86
C LEU A 57 6.91 -2.21 -2.23
N HIS A 58 6.58 -1.00 -2.68
CA HIS A 58 6.99 -0.45 -3.98
C HIS A 58 7.31 1.04 -3.87
N ARG A 59 7.69 1.68 -4.98
CA ARG A 59 7.89 3.13 -5.03
C ARG A 59 6.54 3.84 -5.14
N ALA A 60 6.40 5.02 -4.53
CA ALA A 60 5.18 5.82 -4.63
C ALA A 60 4.87 6.27 -6.07
N PHE A 61 3.60 6.38 -6.43
CA PHE A 61 3.12 6.67 -7.78
C PHE A 61 3.32 8.12 -8.28
N ASN A 62 4.11 8.96 -7.60
CA ASN A 62 4.12 10.41 -7.82
C ASN A 62 5.09 10.96 -8.88
N ASP A 63 5.70 10.13 -9.71
CA ASP A 63 6.46 10.60 -10.87
C ASP A 63 5.64 10.37 -12.15
N ALA A 64 5.30 11.45 -12.85
CA ALA A 64 4.39 11.56 -13.99
C ALA A 64 4.82 10.82 -15.29
N LYS A 65 5.46 9.66 -15.15
CA LYS A 65 5.76 8.71 -16.23
C LYS A 65 5.41 7.33 -15.72
N GLN A 66 4.14 6.99 -15.87
CA GLN A 66 3.61 5.64 -15.69
C GLN A 66 4.00 4.76 -16.89
N ASP A 67 5.29 4.73 -17.22
CA ASP A 67 5.82 3.87 -18.26
C ASP A 67 7.13 3.27 -17.74
N GLU A 68 7.14 1.94 -17.75
CA GLU A 68 8.24 1.03 -17.40
C GLU A 68 8.62 0.90 -15.92
N LYS A 69 8.15 -0.21 -15.33
CA LYS A 69 8.77 -0.92 -14.19
C LYS A 69 8.78 -0.13 -12.87
N ASN A 70 7.63 0.00 -12.21
CA ASN A 70 7.63 0.22 -10.75
C ASN A 70 8.22 -1.03 -10.08
N PRO A 71 9.44 -0.99 -9.52
CA PRO A 71 10.02 -2.19 -8.94
C PRO A 71 9.29 -2.49 -7.63
N VAL A 72 8.58 -3.61 -7.60
CA VAL A 72 8.13 -4.20 -6.34
C VAL A 72 9.37 -4.68 -5.61
N PHE A 73 9.68 -4.05 -4.47
CA PHE A 73 10.84 -4.39 -3.64
C PHE A 73 10.56 -5.63 -2.78
N VAL A 74 9.34 -5.73 -2.26
CA VAL A 74 8.88 -6.85 -1.42
C VAL A 74 7.45 -7.20 -1.80
N SER A 75 7.19 -8.47 -2.10
CA SER A 75 5.85 -8.99 -2.37
C SER A 75 5.34 -9.89 -1.24
N HIS A 76 4.02 -10.01 -1.13
CA HIS A 76 3.28 -10.82 -0.17
C HIS A 76 3.72 -10.59 1.28
N ILE A 77 3.69 -9.34 1.69
CA ILE A 77 3.98 -8.92 3.07
C ILE A 77 2.91 -9.47 4.00
N GLN A 78 3.35 -10.16 5.04
CA GLN A 78 2.51 -10.75 6.10
C GLN A 78 2.41 -9.79 7.30
N TRP A 79 3.52 -9.14 7.64
CA TRP A 79 3.56 -8.07 8.62
C TRP A 79 4.77 -7.17 8.40
N TRP A 80 4.71 -5.94 8.89
CA TRP A 80 5.83 -4.99 8.85
C TRP A 80 5.85 -4.07 10.08
N ARG A 81 6.94 -3.34 10.24
CA ARG A 81 7.17 -2.28 11.22
C ARG A 81 7.98 -1.18 10.56
N TYR A 82 7.67 0.05 10.91
CA TYR A 82 8.46 1.20 10.54
C TYR A 82 9.54 1.42 11.56
N TYR A 83 10.76 1.53 11.07
CA TYR A 83 11.89 2.07 11.79
C TYR A 83 12.34 3.32 11.05
N LYS A 84 13.07 4.18 11.74
CA LYS A 84 13.66 5.36 11.11
C LYS A 84 14.45 4.97 9.85
N GLY A 85 13.98 5.41 8.68
CA GLY A 85 14.57 5.15 7.37
C GLY A 85 14.51 3.69 6.89
N HIS A 86 13.77 2.81 7.57
CA HIS A 86 13.71 1.39 7.23
C HIS A 86 12.30 0.80 7.39
N VAL A 87 11.96 -0.13 6.51
CA VAL A 87 10.78 -1.00 6.69
C VAL A 87 11.26 -2.42 6.99
N VAL A 88 10.83 -2.96 8.12
CA VAL A 88 11.25 -4.26 8.61
C VAL A 88 10.04 -5.17 8.72
N GLY A 89 10.11 -6.39 8.21
CA GLY A 89 8.92 -7.22 8.17
C GLY A 89 9.14 -8.69 7.90
N LYS A 90 8.02 -9.36 7.65
CA LYS A 90 7.97 -10.71 7.08
C LYS A 90 7.11 -10.71 5.83
N ALA A 91 7.63 -11.38 4.82
CA ALA A 91 7.00 -11.63 3.54
C ALA A 91 7.00 -13.13 3.24
N LYS A 92 6.32 -13.55 2.16
CA LYS A 92 6.34 -14.95 1.69
C LYS A 92 7.77 -15.48 1.48
N LYS A 93 8.69 -14.62 0.98
CA LYS A 93 10.10 -14.97 0.74
C LYS A 93 10.95 -15.11 2.02
N GLY A 94 10.49 -14.57 3.14
CA GLY A 94 11.24 -14.57 4.40
C GLY A 94 11.08 -13.26 5.18
N PHE A 95 11.90 -13.10 6.21
CA PHE A 95 12.03 -11.83 6.93
C PHE A 95 12.80 -10.83 6.08
N PHE A 96 12.54 -9.54 6.22
CA PHE A 96 13.22 -8.53 5.42
C PHE A 96 13.55 -7.26 6.19
N VAL A 97 14.60 -6.58 5.73
CA VAL A 97 14.90 -5.19 6.03
C VAL A 97 15.03 -4.44 4.71
N PHE A 98 14.20 -3.43 4.53
CA PHE A 98 14.26 -2.49 3.43
C PHE A 98 14.83 -1.16 3.92
N ASP A 99 15.85 -0.66 3.25
CA ASP A 99 16.44 0.67 3.48
C ASP A 99 15.81 1.66 2.51
N GLU A 100 15.08 2.63 3.05
CA GLU A 100 14.32 3.60 2.26
C GLU A 100 15.23 4.59 1.52
N ARG A 101 16.47 4.81 1.96
CA ARG A 101 17.41 5.71 1.29
C ARG A 101 18.09 5.03 0.11
N SER A 102 18.54 3.78 0.29
CA SER A 102 19.26 3.05 -0.76
C SER A 102 18.34 2.20 -1.65
N THR A 103 17.06 2.06 -1.30
CA THR A 103 16.07 1.19 -1.95
C THR A 103 16.48 -0.29 -2.00
N LYS A 104 17.40 -0.71 -1.12
CA LYS A 104 17.90 -2.08 -1.06
C LYS A 104 17.07 -2.89 -0.06
N VAL A 105 16.76 -4.12 -0.45
CA VAL A 105 16.13 -5.11 0.42
C VAL A 105 17.11 -6.23 0.75
N GLN A 106 17.18 -6.61 2.02
CA GLN A 106 17.88 -7.80 2.49
C GLN A 106 16.85 -8.79 3.04
N PHE A 107 16.94 -10.05 2.64
CA PHE A 107 16.05 -11.12 3.10
C PHE A 107 16.79 -12.08 4.04
N PHE A 108 16.07 -12.57 5.04
CA PHE A 108 16.55 -13.48 6.07
C PHE A 108 15.61 -14.67 6.21
N THR A 109 16.18 -15.85 6.45
CA THR A 109 15.46 -17.11 6.56
C THR A 109 14.72 -17.27 7.89
N ASP A 110 15.22 -16.64 8.95
CA ASP A 110 14.73 -16.80 10.32
C ASP A 110 14.75 -15.45 11.07
N GLN A 111 13.98 -15.40 12.17
CA GLN A 111 13.82 -14.20 12.99
C GLN A 111 15.13 -13.81 13.69
N LYS A 112 16.00 -14.77 14.03
CA LYS A 112 17.23 -14.50 14.77
C LYS A 112 18.19 -13.64 13.93
N LYS A 113 18.38 -13.98 12.65
CA LYS A 113 19.18 -13.17 11.72
C LYS A 113 18.59 -11.78 11.47
N LEU A 114 17.26 -11.69 11.46
CA LEU A 114 16.59 -10.38 11.38
C LEU A 114 16.94 -9.53 12.61
N ASP A 115 16.85 -10.11 13.80
CA ASP A 115 17.14 -9.40 15.06
C ASP A 115 18.61 -8.99 15.17
N GLU A 116 19.53 -9.84 14.69
CA GLU A 116 20.96 -9.51 14.55
C GLU A 116 21.13 -8.31 13.62
N ARG A 117 20.48 -8.31 12.45
CA ARG A 117 20.56 -7.19 11.51
C ARG A 117 20.00 -5.88 12.06
N ILE A 118 18.87 -5.94 12.77
CA ILE A 118 18.27 -4.77 13.44
C ILE A 118 19.26 -4.17 14.44
N LYS A 119 19.96 -5.01 15.22
CA LYS A 119 21.00 -4.58 16.16
C LYS A 119 22.21 -3.97 15.46
N GLU A 120 22.70 -4.60 14.40
CA GLU A 120 23.83 -4.08 13.59
C GLU A 120 23.54 -2.71 12.99
N LEU A 121 22.30 -2.50 12.52
CA LEU A 121 21.84 -1.23 11.98
C LEU A 121 21.52 -0.20 13.08
N ASN A 122 21.65 -0.57 14.36
CA ASN A 122 21.30 0.25 15.52
C ASN A 122 19.85 0.78 15.44
N LEU A 123 18.95 -0.04 14.90
CA LEU A 123 17.53 0.26 14.84
C LEU A 123 16.94 0.01 16.22
N LYS A 124 16.78 1.09 17.00
CA LYS A 124 16.30 1.05 18.38
C LYS A 124 14.80 0.76 18.46
N ASP A 125 14.02 1.81 18.64
CA ASP A 125 12.57 1.70 18.83
C ASP A 125 11.86 1.78 17.48
N PRO A 126 10.98 0.82 17.17
CA PRO A 126 10.13 0.95 16.01
C PRO A 126 9.18 2.13 16.20
N LEU A 127 9.02 2.91 15.15
CA LEU A 127 8.08 4.01 15.07
C LEU A 127 6.63 3.49 15.09
N SER A 128 6.40 2.29 14.59
CA SER A 128 5.08 1.67 14.59
C SER A 128 5.02 0.41 15.45
N LYS A 129 3.79 0.04 15.84
CA LYS A 129 3.51 -1.34 16.23
C LYS A 129 3.72 -2.27 15.01
N ARG A 130 3.73 -3.59 15.26
CA ARG A 130 3.65 -4.56 14.17
C ARG A 130 2.33 -4.36 13.43
N MET A 131 2.43 -4.14 12.13
CA MET A 131 1.33 -3.94 11.20
C MET A 131 1.09 -5.21 10.40
N THR A 132 -0.15 -5.45 10.03
CA THR A 132 -0.60 -6.54 9.15
C THR A 132 -1.45 -5.99 8.01
N PRO A 133 -1.71 -6.78 6.96
CA PRO A 133 -2.64 -6.38 5.89
C PRO A 133 -4.00 -5.89 6.38
N GLN A 134 -4.50 -6.44 7.49
CA GLN A 134 -5.77 -6.05 8.08
C GLN A 134 -5.70 -4.66 8.74
N ASP A 135 -4.56 -4.32 9.35
CA ASP A 135 -4.36 -3.01 9.98
C ASP A 135 -4.33 -1.88 8.93
N GLY A 136 -3.78 -2.15 7.74
CA GLY A 136 -3.84 -1.25 6.59
C GLY A 136 -5.27 -1.00 6.12
N PHE A 137 -6.09 -2.05 6.07
CA PHE A 137 -7.50 -1.95 5.71
C PHE A 137 -8.35 -1.19 6.75
N ASN A 138 -8.07 -1.38 8.05
CA ASN A 138 -8.88 -0.82 9.14
C ASN A 138 -8.68 0.69 9.38
N GLN A 139 -7.92 1.42 8.54
CA GLN A 139 -7.63 2.87 8.64
C GLN A 139 -7.03 3.37 9.98
N VAL A 140 -6.73 2.50 10.94
CA VAL A 140 -6.06 2.83 12.23
C VAL A 140 -4.69 3.50 12.01
N PHE A 141 -4.18 3.41 10.77
CA PHE A 141 -2.87 3.85 10.37
C PHE A 141 -2.74 5.36 10.10
N GLY A 142 -3.76 6.04 9.56
CA GLY A 142 -3.67 7.49 9.28
C GLY A 142 -3.36 8.30 10.55
N ALA A 143 -4.04 7.97 11.65
CA ALA A 143 -3.79 8.59 12.95
C ALA A 143 -2.41 8.23 13.55
N MET A 144 -1.88 7.04 13.28
CA MET A 144 -0.53 6.65 13.73
C MET A 144 0.55 7.40 12.93
N MET A 145 0.41 7.48 11.61
CA MET A 145 1.37 8.17 10.76
C MET A 145 1.39 9.67 11.00
N LYS A 146 0.23 10.29 11.19
CA LYS A 146 0.15 11.70 11.58
C LYS A 146 1.04 11.97 12.80
N LYS A 147 0.92 11.16 13.86
CA LYS A 147 1.75 11.30 15.07
C LYS A 147 3.24 11.09 14.82
N LEU A 148 3.59 10.14 13.95
CA LEU A 148 5.00 9.88 13.59
C LEU A 148 5.62 11.03 12.82
N TYR A 149 4.91 11.54 11.82
CA TYR A 149 5.34 12.68 11.03
C TYR A 149 5.44 13.96 11.86
N GLU A 150 4.48 14.20 12.77
CA GLU A 150 4.56 15.30 13.74
C GLU A 150 5.78 15.18 14.65
N GLN A 151 6.14 13.97 15.07
CA GLN A 151 7.35 13.74 15.87
C GLN A 151 8.63 13.97 15.06
N GLU A 152 8.71 13.45 13.84
CA GLU A 152 9.86 13.69 12.96
C GLU A 152 10.06 15.17 12.64
N LEU A 153 8.96 15.91 12.40
CA LEU A 153 9.00 17.35 12.19
C LEU A 153 9.62 18.08 13.39
N LYS A 154 9.20 17.72 14.62
CA LYS A 154 9.79 18.27 15.86
C LYS A 154 11.28 17.95 15.98
N GLU A 155 11.69 16.73 15.65
CA GLU A 155 13.11 16.36 15.69
C GLU A 155 13.94 17.16 14.67
N ILE A 156 13.40 17.40 13.47
CA ILE A 156 14.01 18.25 12.44
C ILE A 156 14.21 19.67 12.94
N GLU A 157 13.17 20.27 13.52
CA GLU A 157 13.21 21.63 14.05
C GLU A 157 14.17 21.80 15.23
N GLN A 158 14.25 20.79 16.09
CA GLN A 158 15.15 20.79 17.24
C GLN A 158 16.60 20.43 16.88
N GLY A 159 16.87 20.01 15.63
CA GLY A 159 18.18 19.49 15.27
C GLY A 159 18.53 18.19 16.00
N THR A 160 17.52 17.43 16.43
CA THR A 160 17.67 16.17 17.16
C THR A 160 17.33 14.97 16.27
N GLY A 161 17.46 13.76 16.80
CA GLY A 161 17.07 12.54 16.08
C GLY A 161 17.68 12.42 14.68
N ILE A 162 16.83 12.43 13.65
CA ILE A 162 17.23 12.30 12.22
C ILE A 162 17.98 13.52 11.71
N ALA A 163 17.68 14.69 12.27
CA ALA A 163 18.22 15.96 11.83
C ALA A 163 19.73 16.11 12.08
N LYS A 164 20.26 15.37 13.06
CA LYS A 164 21.69 15.36 13.42
C LYS A 164 22.58 14.87 12.29
N ASP A 165 22.09 13.90 11.53
CA ASP A 165 22.83 13.23 10.46
C ASP A 165 22.59 13.86 9.08
N LEU A 166 21.73 14.88 9.01
CA LEU A 166 21.33 15.55 7.77
C LEU A 166 22.00 16.92 7.63
N ASN A 167 22.41 17.24 6.41
CA ASN A 167 22.83 18.60 6.07
C ASN A 167 21.62 19.57 6.00
N PRO A 168 21.83 20.89 6.01
CA PRO A 168 20.73 21.87 6.02
C PRO A 168 19.75 21.70 4.85
N ALA A 169 20.23 21.41 3.65
CA ALA A 169 19.38 21.20 2.47
C ALA A 169 18.52 19.93 2.58
N GLN A 170 19.08 18.85 3.15
CA GLN A 170 18.34 17.61 3.39
C GLN A 170 17.29 17.77 4.48
N ARG A 171 17.59 18.51 5.55
CA ARG A 171 16.61 18.82 6.60
C ARG A 171 15.44 19.61 6.04
N GLU A 172 15.71 20.63 5.22
CA GLU A 172 14.67 21.46 4.63
C GLU A 172 13.81 20.67 3.63
N ALA A 173 14.42 19.83 2.80
CA ALA A 173 13.71 18.95 1.88
C ALA A 173 12.81 17.94 2.63
N MET A 174 13.31 17.40 3.74
CA MET A 174 12.58 16.45 4.57
C MET A 174 11.43 17.13 5.32
N LYS A 175 11.68 18.30 5.92
CA LYS A 175 10.66 19.14 6.57
C LYS A 175 9.50 19.42 5.61
N LYS A 176 9.81 19.95 4.42
CA LYS A 176 8.80 20.27 3.40
C LYS A 176 8.00 19.04 2.96
N SER A 177 8.65 17.89 2.83
CA SER A 177 7.97 16.64 2.47
C SER A 177 7.01 16.16 3.56
N ILE A 178 7.40 16.27 4.83
CA ILE A 178 6.58 15.89 5.99
C ILE A 178 5.38 16.83 6.13
N GLU A 179 5.59 18.15 6.04
CA GLU A 179 4.53 19.15 6.11
C GLU A 179 3.48 18.97 5.01
N GLN A 180 3.92 18.68 3.77
CA GLN A 180 3.02 18.43 2.66
C GLN A 180 2.16 17.18 2.90
N TYR A 181 2.74 16.12 3.46
CA TYR A 181 1.99 14.90 3.78
C TYR A 181 1.00 15.10 4.93
N LEU A 182 1.40 15.80 5.99
CA LEU A 182 0.50 16.13 7.11
C LEU A 182 -0.72 16.91 6.64
N LYS A 183 -0.55 17.85 5.71
CA LYS A 183 -1.65 18.60 5.11
C LYS A 183 -2.64 17.69 4.37
N THR A 184 -2.16 16.68 3.64
CA THR A 184 -3.04 15.71 2.96
C THR A 184 -3.83 14.79 3.89
N LEU A 185 -3.53 14.78 5.20
CA LEU A 185 -4.28 14.03 6.21
C LEU A 185 -5.29 14.89 6.97
N GLU A 186 -5.34 16.20 6.72
CA GLU A 186 -6.28 17.15 7.35
C GLU A 186 -7.48 17.52 6.48
N ASP A 187 -7.39 17.23 5.17
CA ASP A 187 -8.45 17.38 4.16
C ASP A 187 -9.27 16.10 4.00
#